data_AF-A0A954CQ64-F1
#
_entry.id   AF-A0A954CQ64-F1
#
_cell.length_a   1.000
_cell.length_b   1.000
_cell.length_c   1.000
_cell.angle_alpha   90.00
_cell.angle_beta   90.00
_cell.angle_gamma   90.00
#
_symmetry.space_group_name_H-M   'P 1'
#
loop_
_entity.id
_entity.type
_entity.pdbx_description
1 polymer ?
#
loop_
_entity_poly.entity_id
_entity_poly.type
_entity_poly.pdbx_seq_one_letter_code
_entity_poly.pdbx_strand_id
1 'polypeptide(L)'
;ADETGKYAMGVDVIAPEGVGEIVGGGQREDDLAVLEEQIKKHNVPPESVGWYVDLRKYGSIPHGGFGMGVERCVQWITGCTHVREAIPFPRTIYRLTP
;
A
#
# COMPACT_ATOMS: atom_id res chain seq x y z
N ALA A 1 -1.83 15.23 -4.14
CA ALA A 1 -1.65 15.70 -2.75
C ALA A 1 -2.93 16.40 -2.28
N ASP A 2 -3.03 16.81 -1.00
CA ASP A 2 -4.06 17.74 -0.56
C ASP A 2 -3.84 19.14 -1.18
N GLU A 3 -4.80 20.06 -1.03
CA GLU A 3 -4.74 21.41 -1.62
C GLU A 3 -3.51 22.22 -1.16
N THR A 4 -2.91 21.85 -0.02
CA THR A 4 -1.71 22.51 0.52
C THR A 4 -0.40 21.89 0.05
N GLY A 5 -0.44 20.73 -0.63
CA GLY A 5 0.74 19.98 -1.05
C GLY A 5 1.54 19.35 0.10
N LYS A 6 1.04 19.45 1.35
CA LYS A 6 1.73 18.99 2.56
C LYS A 6 1.37 17.55 2.91
N TYR A 7 0.15 17.14 2.62
CA TYR A 7 -0.39 15.85 3.01
C TYR A 7 -0.74 15.00 1.78
N ALA A 8 -0.57 13.68 1.93
CA ALA A 8 -1.05 12.72 0.94
C ALA A 8 -2.51 12.38 1.22
N MET A 9 -3.26 12.06 0.16
CA MET A 9 -4.62 11.53 0.25
C MET A 9 -4.57 10.02 0.56
N GLY A 10 -4.02 9.69 1.73
CA GLY A 10 -3.87 8.33 2.24
C GLY A 10 -5.02 7.93 3.17
N VAL A 11 -5.26 6.63 3.30
CA VAL A 11 -6.22 6.07 4.25
C VAL A 11 -5.68 4.77 4.85
N ASP A 12 -5.74 4.68 6.16
CA ASP A 12 -5.47 3.46 6.92
C ASP A 12 -6.73 3.07 7.69
N VAL A 13 -7.11 1.78 7.64
CA VAL A 13 -8.21 1.23 8.44
C VAL A 13 -7.61 0.47 9.61
N ILE A 14 -7.88 0.97 10.82
CA ILE A 14 -7.36 0.42 12.07
C ILE A 14 -8.44 -0.46 12.71
N ALA A 15 -8.17 -1.76 12.79
CA ALA A 15 -9.00 -2.71 13.51
C ALA A 15 -8.86 -2.50 15.03
N PRO A 16 -9.95 -2.68 15.80
CA PRO A 16 -9.93 -2.60 17.25
C PRO A 16 -9.23 -3.84 17.87
N GLU A 17 -9.38 -4.02 19.19
CA GLU A 17 -8.81 -5.15 19.96
C GLU A 17 -7.28 -5.32 19.85
N GLY A 18 -6.55 -4.29 19.41
CA GLY A 18 -5.09 -4.28 19.36
C GLY A 18 -4.47 -4.90 18.10
N VAL A 19 -5.26 -5.25 17.08
CA VAL A 19 -4.73 -5.78 15.81
C VAL A 19 -4.06 -4.68 14.97
N GLY A 20 -4.58 -3.45 15.03
CA GLY A 20 -4.02 -2.31 14.32
C GLY A 20 -4.44 -2.27 12.85
N GLU A 21 -3.55 -1.80 11.98
CA GLU A 21 -3.86 -1.60 10.55
C GLU A 21 -4.19 -2.93 9.83
N ILE A 22 -5.36 -2.97 9.17
CA ILE A 22 -5.83 -4.09 8.35
C ILE A 22 -5.94 -3.74 6.85
N VAL A 23 -6.11 -2.45 6.53
CA VAL A 23 -6.17 -1.93 5.16
C VAL A 23 -5.32 -0.66 5.09
N GLY A 24 -4.50 -0.56 4.05
CA GLY A 24 -3.78 0.65 3.69
C GLY A 24 -4.09 1.04 2.24
N GLY A 25 -4.33 2.32 1.99
CA GLY A 25 -4.76 2.79 0.67
C GLY A 25 -4.55 4.28 0.46
N GLY A 26 -4.98 4.74 -0.70
CA GLY A 26 -4.94 6.17 -1.02
C GLY A 26 -5.19 6.46 -2.50
N GLN A 27 -5.39 7.74 -2.79
CA GLN A 27 -5.41 8.24 -4.15
C GLN A 27 -3.98 8.26 -4.70
N ARG A 28 -3.84 7.88 -5.98
CA ARG A 28 -2.56 7.87 -6.67
C ARG A 28 -2.33 9.21 -7.35
N GLU A 29 -1.06 9.60 -7.46
CA GLU A 29 -0.69 10.79 -8.21
C GLU A 29 -1.07 10.61 -9.69
N ASP A 30 -1.84 11.54 -10.22
CA ASP A 30 -2.36 11.53 -11.60
C ASP A 30 -1.69 12.61 -12.47
N ASP A 31 -0.99 13.57 -11.87
CA ASP A 31 -0.19 14.56 -12.56
C ASP A 31 1.21 14.02 -12.92
N LEU A 32 1.56 14.14 -14.21
CA LEU A 32 2.83 13.62 -14.73
C LEU A 32 4.05 14.37 -14.15
N ALA A 33 3.97 15.70 -14.03
CA ALA A 33 5.11 16.50 -13.59
C ALA A 33 5.42 16.25 -12.11
N VAL A 34 4.38 16.16 -11.28
CA VAL A 34 4.53 15.80 -9.86
C VAL A 34 5.11 14.39 -9.72
N LEU A 35 4.62 13.42 -10.49
CA LEU A 35 5.15 12.06 -10.47
C LEU A 35 6.63 12.00 -10.87
N GLU A 36 7.04 12.70 -11.94
CA GLU A 36 8.43 12.77 -12.38
C GLU A 36 9.34 13.46 -11.34
N GLU A 37 8.84 14.49 -10.66
CA GLU A 37 9.55 15.13 -9.55
C GLU A 37 9.78 14.15 -8.40
N GLN A 38 8.76 13.39 -7.99
CA GLN A 38 8.90 12.40 -6.92
C GLN A 38 9.85 11.26 -7.31
N ILE A 39 9.79 10.77 -8.56
CA ILE A 39 10.72 9.74 -9.07
C ILE A 39 12.18 10.22 -8.94
N LYS A 40 12.46 11.46 -9.36
CA LYS A 40 13.80 12.06 -9.22
C LYS A 40 14.19 12.23 -7.76
N LYS A 41 13.30 12.77 -6.92
CA LYS A 41 13.53 12.99 -5.49
C LYS A 41 13.86 11.71 -4.74
N HIS A 42 13.22 10.60 -5.09
CA HIS A 42 13.41 9.29 -4.47
C HIS A 42 14.48 8.43 -5.16
N ASN A 43 15.20 8.96 -6.15
CA ASN A 43 16.23 8.26 -6.91
C ASN A 43 15.74 6.91 -7.50
N VAL A 44 14.50 6.88 -7.98
CA VAL A 44 13.93 5.68 -8.61
C VAL A 44 14.48 5.56 -10.04
N PRO A 45 15.10 4.43 -10.43
CA PRO A 45 15.61 4.25 -11.78
C PRO A 45 14.49 4.40 -12.83
N PRO A 46 14.55 5.36 -13.76
CA PRO A 46 13.46 5.65 -14.69
C PRO A 46 13.02 4.45 -15.53
N GLU A 47 13.97 3.59 -15.90
CA GLU A 47 13.74 2.36 -16.66
C GLU A 47 12.86 1.34 -15.91
N SER A 48 12.86 1.37 -14.57
CA SER A 48 12.06 0.45 -13.76
C SER A 48 10.57 0.82 -13.71
N VAL A 49 10.25 2.09 -14.00
CA VAL A 49 8.90 2.67 -13.84
C VAL A 49 8.36 3.33 -15.11
N GLY A 50 9.04 3.23 -16.26
CA GLY A 50 8.62 3.87 -17.51
C GLY A 50 7.17 3.53 -17.90
N TRP A 51 6.78 2.25 -17.79
CA TRP A 51 5.41 1.81 -18.04
C TRP A 51 4.39 2.47 -17.09
N TYR A 52 4.77 2.76 -15.86
CA TYR A 52 3.91 3.38 -14.85
C TYR A 52 3.74 4.88 -15.08
N VAL A 53 4.79 5.53 -15.61
CA VAL A 53 4.76 6.92 -16.08
C VAL A 53 3.87 7.06 -17.31
N ASP A 54 3.89 6.07 -18.22
CA ASP A 54 3.05 6.07 -19.41
C ASP A 54 1.55 6.06 -19.09
N LEU A 55 1.15 5.48 -17.94
CA LEU A 55 -0.22 5.59 -17.43
C LEU A 55 -0.67 7.04 -17.19
N ARG A 56 0.27 7.98 -16.97
CA ARG A 56 -0.02 9.41 -16.79
C ARG A 56 0.08 10.19 -18.10
N LYS A 57 0.77 9.65 -19.11
CA LYS A 57 0.89 10.26 -20.44
C LYS A 57 -0.31 9.96 -21.33
N TYR A 58 -0.85 8.74 -21.25
CA TYR A 58 -1.86 8.25 -22.19
C TYR A 58 -3.22 8.04 -21.51
N GLY A 59 -3.86 9.14 -21.12
CA GLY A 59 -5.22 9.12 -20.56
C GLY A 59 -5.26 8.98 -19.04
N SER A 60 -4.50 9.80 -18.33
CA SER A 60 -4.55 9.87 -16.86
C SER A 60 -5.94 10.29 -16.37
N ILE A 61 -6.39 9.66 -15.29
CA ILE A 61 -7.63 10.00 -14.57
C ILE A 61 -7.36 9.95 -13.06
N PRO A 62 -8.14 10.66 -12.24
CA PRO A 62 -8.11 10.46 -10.81
C PRO A 62 -8.47 9.03 -10.44
N HIS A 63 -7.56 8.34 -9.75
CA HIS A 63 -7.75 6.95 -9.34
C HIS A 63 -7.12 6.67 -7.98
N GLY A 64 -7.67 5.70 -7.27
CA GLY A 64 -7.19 5.25 -5.98
C GLY A 64 -7.29 3.74 -5.85
N GLY A 65 -6.67 3.21 -4.81
CA GLY A 65 -6.76 1.80 -4.49
C GLY A 65 -6.31 1.54 -3.08
N PHE A 66 -6.51 0.31 -2.63
CA PHE A 66 -6.14 -0.15 -1.30
C PHE A 66 -5.62 -1.58 -1.37
N GLY A 67 -4.85 -1.97 -0.36
CA GLY A 67 -4.47 -3.34 -0.08
C GLY A 67 -5.01 -3.75 1.28
N MET A 68 -5.47 -4.99 1.40
CA MET A 68 -5.95 -5.56 2.65
C MET A 68 -5.05 -6.72 3.07
N GLY A 69 -4.56 -6.69 4.31
CA GLY A 69 -3.84 -7.81 4.91
C GLY A 69 -4.82 -8.91 5.31
N VAL A 70 -5.01 -9.91 4.46
CA VAL A 70 -5.99 -11.00 4.69
C VAL A 70 -5.73 -11.69 6.02
N GLU A 71 -4.49 -12.02 6.35
CA GLU A 71 -4.13 -12.68 7.61
C GLU A 71 -4.40 -11.81 8.83
N ARG A 72 -4.19 -10.49 8.75
CA ARG A 72 -4.54 -9.55 9.83
C ARG A 72 -6.05 -9.41 9.99
N CYS A 73 -6.79 -9.39 8.88
CA CYS A 73 -8.25 -9.38 8.90
C CYS A 73 -8.81 -10.65 9.55
N VAL A 74 -8.28 -11.83 9.18
CA VAL A 74 -8.62 -13.11 9.81
C VAL A 74 -8.25 -13.11 11.29
N GLN A 75 -7.06 -12.62 11.65
CA GLN A 75 -6.65 -12.50 13.05
C GLN A 75 -7.65 -11.68 13.87
N TRP A 76 -8.09 -10.54 13.34
CA TRP A 76 -9.10 -9.70 13.98
C TRP A 76 -10.44 -10.41 14.14
N ILE A 77 -10.97 -10.98 13.06
CA ILE A 77 -12.29 -11.64 13.07
C ILE A 77 -12.31 -12.84 14.02
N THR A 78 -11.21 -13.59 14.10
CA THR A 78 -11.12 -14.83 14.88
C THR A 78 -10.61 -14.62 16.31
N GLY A 79 -10.01 -13.46 16.61
CA GLY A 79 -9.36 -13.19 17.89
C GLY A 79 -8.06 -13.96 18.10
N CYS A 80 -7.44 -14.49 17.03
CA CYS A 80 -6.15 -15.18 17.14
C CYS A 80 -5.07 -14.28 17.75
N THR A 81 -4.26 -14.83 18.65
CA THR A 81 -3.25 -14.07 19.39
C THR A 81 -2.13 -13.56 18.48
N HIS A 82 -1.79 -14.31 17.43
CA HIS A 82 -0.72 -13.94 16.50
C HIS A 82 -1.10 -14.23 15.05
N VAL A 83 -0.77 -13.31 14.14
CA VAL A 83 -1.02 -13.41 12.68
C VAL A 83 -0.54 -14.71 12.02
N ARG A 84 0.42 -15.42 12.62
CA ARG A 84 0.95 -16.69 12.08
C ARG A 84 -0.08 -17.82 12.14
N GLU A 85 -1.08 -17.69 13.01
CA GLU A 85 -2.17 -18.64 13.19
C GLU A 85 -3.27 -18.43 12.15
N ALA A 86 -3.27 -17.30 11.47
CA ALA A 86 -4.24 -16.96 10.42
C ALA A 86 -3.90 -17.56 9.04
N ILE A 87 -2.80 -18.31 8.92
CA ILE A 87 -2.38 -18.98 7.68
C ILE A 87 -1.87 -20.40 7.98
N PRO A 88 -2.12 -21.41 7.13
CA PRO A 88 -1.77 -22.81 7.44
C PRO A 88 -0.27 -23.07 7.63
N PHE A 89 0.59 -22.47 6.80
CA PHE A 89 2.05 -22.66 6.84
C PHE A 89 2.74 -21.29 6.84
N PRO A 90 2.81 -20.60 7.99
CA PRO A 90 3.36 -19.26 8.07
C PRO A 90 4.83 -19.23 7.68
N ARG A 91 5.23 -18.14 7.01
CA ARG A 91 6.63 -17.85 6.69
C ARG A 91 7.10 -16.69 7.53
N THR A 92 8.16 -16.91 8.29
CA THR A 92 8.83 -15.86 9.08
C THR A 92 10.34 -16.02 8.89
N ILE A 93 11.12 -15.03 9.36
CA ILE A 93 12.58 -15.09 9.31
C ILE A 93 13.16 -16.34 10.00
N TYR A 94 12.39 -16.99 10.88
CA TYR A 94 12.79 -18.19 11.62
C TYR A 94 12.11 -19.48 11.14
N ARG A 95 11.15 -19.42 10.20
CA ARG A 95 10.39 -20.60 9.74
C ARG A 95 10.11 -20.54 8.24
N LEU A 96 10.69 -21.49 7.51
CA LEU A 96 10.51 -21.67 6.06
C LEU A 96 9.92 -23.03 5.66
N THR A 97 10.02 -24.04 6.52
CA THR A 97 9.45 -25.37 6.29
C THR A 97 8.13 -25.53 7.05
N PRO A 98 7.27 -26.48 6.65
CA PRO A 98 6.37 -27.14 7.59
C PRO A 98 7.12 -27.51 8.88
#